data_AF-A0A101U0M7-F1
#
_entry.id   AF-A0A101U0M7-F1
#
_cell.length_a   1.000
_cell.length_b   1.000
_cell.length_c   1.000
_cell.angle_alpha   90.00
_cell.angle_beta   90.00
_cell.angle_gamma   90.00
#
_symmetry.space_group_name_H-M   'P 1'
#
loop_
_entity.id
_entity.type
_entity.pdbx_description
1 polymer ?
#
loop_
_entity_poly.entity_id
_entity_poly.type
_entity_poly.pdbx_seq_one_letter_code
_entity_poly.pdbx_strand_id
1 'polypeptide(L)'
;MAPALANLAIGLPAIIPLYSAYWLLTNYLPSTCDAFAPRPDTSNCDYHTLDHAPVMMSLLAVTGAILLLAVLTVDVLGPRRRADDRPGRWLATAALIPVPFLLLLCLAKA
;
A
#
# COMPACT_ATOMS: atom_id res chain seq x y z
N MET A 1 5.00 0.61 -24.29
CA MET A 1 4.57 1.72 -23.41
C MET A 1 3.26 1.42 -22.68
N ALA A 2 2.30 0.73 -23.32
CA ALA A 2 1.05 0.30 -22.68
C ALA A 2 1.17 -0.27 -21.24
N PRO A 3 2.07 -1.22 -20.92
CA PRO A 3 2.15 -1.78 -19.56
C PRO A 3 2.65 -0.77 -18.52
N ALA A 4 3.52 0.18 -18.92
CA ALA A 4 4.00 1.22 -18.03
C ALA A 4 2.91 2.23 -17.69
N LEU A 5 2.14 2.69 -18.68
CA LEU A 5 1.01 3.61 -18.46
C LEU A 5 -0.10 2.96 -17.63
N ALA A 6 -0.40 1.68 -17.87
CA ALA A 6 -1.38 0.94 -17.07
C ALA A 6 -0.95 0.87 -15.60
N ASN A 7 0.30 0.48 -15.33
CA ASN A 7 0.83 0.39 -13.97
C ASN A 7 0.92 1.75 -13.26
N LEU A 8 1.19 2.83 -14.00
CA LEU A 8 1.21 4.18 -13.44
C LEU A 8 -0.21 4.69 -13.11
N ALA A 9 -1.19 4.34 -13.95
CA ALA A 9 -2.61 4.62 -13.69
C ALA A 9 -3.13 3.84 -12.48
N ILE A 10 -2.72 2.57 -12.31
CA ILE A 10 -2.99 1.77 -11.09
C ILE A 10 -2.28 2.39 -9.87
N GLY A 11 -1.13 3.02 -10.07
CA GLY A 11 -0.39 3.71 -9.02
C GLY A 11 -1.15 4.83 -8.33
N LEU A 12 -2.10 5.49 -9.01
CA LEU A 12 -2.93 6.54 -8.42
C LEU A 12 -3.85 6.02 -7.30
N PRO A 13 -4.74 5.03 -7.52
CA PRO A 13 -5.52 4.45 -6.43
C PRO A 13 -4.65 3.68 -5.43
N ALA A 14 -3.47 3.19 -5.83
CA ALA A 14 -2.53 2.54 -4.93
C ALA A 14 -1.96 3.47 -3.83
N ILE A 15 -2.08 4.79 -3.99
CA ILE A 15 -1.69 5.77 -2.96
C ILE A 15 -2.37 5.47 -1.62
N ILE A 16 -3.65 5.08 -1.63
CA ILE A 16 -4.44 4.85 -0.41
C ILE A 16 -3.90 3.66 0.42
N PRO A 17 -3.78 2.43 -0.11
CA PRO A 17 -3.20 1.34 0.65
C PRO A 17 -1.73 1.58 1.00
N LEU A 18 -0.94 2.20 0.12
CA LEU A 18 0.46 2.51 0.41
C LEU A 18 0.61 3.51 1.56
N TYR A 19 -0.24 4.55 1.59
CA TYR A 19 -0.29 5.49 2.70
C TYR A 19 -0.72 4.81 4.00
N SER A 20 -1.76 3.98 3.95
CA SER A 20 -2.27 3.25 5.13
C SER A 20 -1.20 2.33 5.71
N ALA A 21 -0.49 1.58 4.84
CA ALA A 21 0.65 0.75 5.23
C ALA A 21 1.80 1.59 5.80
N TYR A 22 2.18 2.68 5.15
CA TYR A 22 3.20 3.59 5.65
C TYR A 22 2.85 4.14 7.03
N TRP A 23 1.61 4.58 7.24
CA TRP A 23 1.14 5.09 8.52
C TRP A 23 1.21 4.02 9.61
N LEU A 24 0.76 2.80 9.33
CA LEU A 24 0.85 1.68 10.26
C LEU A 24 2.30 1.36 10.64
N LEU A 25 3.20 1.32 9.65
CA LEU A 25 4.61 1.02 9.88
C LEU A 25 5.36 2.12 10.66
N THR A 26 4.95 3.38 10.50
CA THR A 26 5.70 4.52 11.08
C THR A 26 5.07 5.12 12.32
N ASN A 27 3.75 4.96 12.52
CA ASN A 27 3.03 5.55 13.67
C ASN A 27 2.45 4.47 14.59
N TYR A 28 1.92 3.37 14.04
CA TYR A 28 1.25 2.35 14.84
C TYR A 28 2.18 1.25 15.37
N LEU A 29 2.99 0.60 14.52
CA LEU A 29 3.93 -0.45 14.98
C LEU A 29 4.97 0.04 15.99
N PRO A 30 5.54 1.25 15.86
CA PRO A 30 6.49 1.76 16.84
C PRO A 30 5.85 2.16 18.17
N SER A 31 4.52 2.33 18.24
CA SER A 31 3.85 2.64 19.49
C SER A 31 3.69 1.36 20.31
N THR A 32 4.06 1.41 21.58
CA THR A 32 3.94 0.27 22.51
C THR A 32 2.50 0.14 23.01
N CYS A 33 1.53 0.06 22.10
CA CYS A 33 0.12 -0.09 22.41
C CYS A 33 -0.21 -1.55 22.69
N ASP A 34 0.34 -2.07 23.78
CA ASP A 34 0.09 -3.43 24.22
C ASP A 34 -0.86 -3.40 25.42
N ALA A 35 -2.13 -3.75 25.19
CA ALA A 35 -3.18 -3.71 26.20
C ALA A 35 -2.92 -4.66 27.39
N PHE A 36 -1.95 -5.58 27.24
CA PHE A 36 -1.51 -6.53 28.27
C PHE A 36 -0.13 -6.20 28.85
N ALA A 37 0.44 -5.04 28.54
CA ALA A 37 1.73 -4.64 29.10
C ALA A 37 1.63 -4.49 30.64
N PRO A 38 2.63 -5.01 31.40
CA PRO A 38 2.63 -4.94 32.86
C PRO A 38 2.79 -3.52 33.42
N ARG A 39 3.02 -2.50 32.57
CA ARG A 39 3.13 -1.07 32.93
C ARG A 39 2.50 -0.17 31.84
N PRO A 40 1.16 -0.02 31.83
CA PRO A 40 0.47 0.80 30.84
C PRO A 40 0.93 2.27 30.87
N ASP A 41 1.36 2.78 32.03
CA ASP A 41 1.84 4.15 32.25
C ASP A 41 3.20 4.45 31.60
N THR A 42 3.95 3.40 31.21
CA THR A 42 5.21 3.53 30.46
C THR A 42 5.03 3.38 28.96
N SER A 43 3.82 3.01 28.52
CA SER A 43 3.49 3.00 27.11
C SER A 43 3.17 4.43 26.68
N ASN A 44 3.94 4.96 25.74
CA ASN A 44 3.63 6.23 25.09
C ASN A 44 2.51 6.02 24.05
N CYS A 45 1.42 5.36 24.46
CA CYS A 45 0.32 5.00 23.58
C CYS A 45 -0.67 6.17 23.56
N ASP A 46 -0.58 6.96 22.49
CA ASP A 46 -1.53 8.02 22.23
C ASP A 46 -2.88 7.40 21.81
N TYR A 47 -3.93 7.71 22.58
CA TYR A 47 -5.30 7.24 22.34
C TYR A 47 -5.77 7.56 20.92
N HIS A 48 -5.35 8.69 20.36
CA HIS A 48 -5.69 9.06 18.99
C HIS A 48 -5.09 8.07 17.98
N THR A 49 -3.89 7.56 18.22
CA THR A 49 -3.25 6.56 17.35
C THR A 49 -3.93 5.19 17.49
N LEU A 50 -4.39 4.84 18.70
CA LEU A 50 -5.12 3.60 18.95
C LEU A 50 -6.49 3.57 18.27
N ASP A 51 -7.28 4.65 18.37
CA ASP A 51 -8.60 4.74 17.73
C ASP A 51 -8.52 4.84 16.21
N HIS A 52 -7.43 5.40 15.68
CA HIS A 52 -7.25 5.54 14.24
C HIS A 52 -6.79 4.23 13.56
N ALA A 53 -6.17 3.33 14.32
CA ALA A 53 -5.57 2.11 13.77
C ALA A 53 -6.57 1.12 13.13
N PRO A 54 -7.73 0.80 13.73
CA PRO A 54 -8.72 -0.08 13.09
C PRO A 54 -9.21 0.44 11.74
N VAL A 55 -9.37 1.75 11.62
CA VAL A 55 -9.76 2.41 10.37
C VAL A 55 -8.66 2.25 9.32
N MET A 56 -7.41 2.52 9.68
CA MET A 56 -6.28 2.36 8.76
C MET A 56 -6.03 0.91 8.35
N MET A 57 -6.19 -0.05 9.27
CA MET A 57 -6.09 -1.48 8.97
C MET A 57 -7.20 -1.96 8.04
N SER A 58 -8.45 -1.57 8.30
CA SER A 58 -9.58 -1.94 7.44
C SER A 58 -9.47 -1.30 6.06
N LEU A 59 -9.07 -0.03 5.99
CA LEU A 59 -8.81 0.67 4.74
C LEU A 59 -7.70 -0.03 3.94
N LEU A 60 -6.59 -0.38 4.59
CA LEU A 60 -5.50 -1.15 3.98
C LEU A 60 -5.99 -2.51 3.48
N ALA A 61 -6.76 -3.24 4.28
CA ALA A 61 -7.25 -4.58 3.91
C ALA A 61 -8.13 -4.52 2.66
N VAL A 62 -9.13 -3.62 2.64
CA VAL A 62 -10.07 -3.49 1.52
C VAL A 62 -9.35 -2.97 0.27
N THR A 63 -8.65 -1.84 0.39
CA THR A 63 -8.01 -1.20 -0.77
C THR A 63 -6.80 -1.99 -1.27
N GLY A 64 -6.05 -2.63 -0.37
CA GLY A 64 -4.96 -3.53 -0.71
C GLY A 64 -5.44 -4.78 -1.46
N ALA A 65 -6.54 -5.40 -1.02
CA ALA A 65 -7.14 -6.53 -1.75
C ALA A 65 -7.60 -6.13 -3.17
N ILE A 66 -8.24 -4.97 -3.31
CA ILE A 66 -8.65 -4.42 -4.61
C ILE A 66 -7.42 -4.18 -5.50
N LEU A 67 -6.36 -3.58 -4.96
CA LEU A 67 -5.12 -3.34 -5.69
C LEU A 67 -4.47 -4.64 -6.17
N LEU A 68 -4.37 -5.65 -5.29
CA LEU A 68 -3.83 -6.96 -5.65
C LEU A 68 -4.65 -7.62 -6.76
N LEU A 69 -5.98 -7.51 -6.71
CA LEU A 69 -6.86 -8.01 -7.77
C LEU A 69 -6.61 -7.26 -9.09
N ALA A 70 -6.43 -5.94 -9.05
CA ALA A 70 -6.10 -5.14 -10.23
C ALA A 70 -4.75 -5.55 -10.85
N VAL A 71 -3.71 -5.71 -10.03
CA VAL A 71 -2.39 -6.20 -10.48
C VAL A 71 -2.50 -7.60 -11.07
N LEU A 72 -3.20 -8.51 -10.41
CA LEU A 72 -3.40 -9.87 -10.91
C LEU A 72 -4.13 -9.87 -12.28
N THR A 73 -5.18 -9.07 -12.42
CA THR A 73 -5.95 -9.01 -13.66
C THR A 73 -5.18 -8.35 -14.79
N VAL A 74 -4.44 -7.27 -14.52
CA VAL A 74 -3.74 -6.48 -15.53
C VAL A 74 -2.38 -7.06 -15.90
N ASP A 75 -1.58 -7.49 -14.94
CA ASP A 75 -0.19 -7.93 -15.18
C ASP A 75 -0.04 -9.44 -15.34
N VAL A 76 -1.02 -10.24 -14.90
CA VAL A 76 -0.95 -11.72 -15.01
C VAL A 76 -2.00 -12.27 -15.96
N LEU A 77 -3.29 -12.02 -15.70
CA LEU A 77 -4.37 -12.58 -16.52
C LEU A 77 -4.46 -11.91 -17.89
N GLY A 78 -4.27 -10.59 -17.97
CA GLY A 78 -4.28 -9.82 -19.20
C GLY A 78 -3.27 -10.32 -20.24
N PRO A 79 -1.97 -10.43 -19.92
CA PRO A 79 -0.94 -10.89 -20.85
C PRO A 79 -1.15 -12.36 -21.24
N ARG A 80 -1.56 -13.21 -20.28
CA ARG A 80 -1.89 -14.62 -20.54
C ARG A 80 -3.04 -14.78 -21.54
N ARG A 81 -4.08 -13.94 -21.44
CA ARG A 81 -5.24 -13.99 -22.36
C ARG A 81 -4.92 -13.45 -23.75
N ARG A 82 -3.95 -12.54 -23.88
CA ARG A 82 -3.56 -11.93 -25.17
C ARG A 82 -2.50 -12.74 -25.93
N ALA A 83 -2.09 -13.91 -25.42
CA ALA A 83 -0.94 -14.67 -25.93
C ALA A 83 0.31 -13.77 -26.09
N ASP A 84 0.50 -12.84 -25.16
CA ASP A 84 1.67 -11.96 -25.17
C ASP A 84 2.89 -12.78 -24.73
N ASP A 85 3.91 -12.85 -25.59
CA ASP A 85 5.07 -13.74 -25.41
C ASP A 85 5.93 -13.42 -24.17
N ARG A 86 5.67 -12.28 -23.49
CA ARG A 86 6.52 -11.79 -22.39
C ARG A 86 5.71 -11.25 -21.20
N PRO A 87 5.00 -12.10 -20.44
CA PRO A 87 4.31 -11.69 -19.21
C PRO A 87 5.26 -11.05 -18.18
N GLY A 88 6.55 -11.44 -18.18
CA GLY A 88 7.57 -10.82 -17.32
C GLY A 88 7.75 -9.31 -17.53
N ARG A 89 7.42 -8.78 -18.71
CA ARG A 89 7.51 -7.33 -18.97
C ARG A 89 6.42 -6.55 -18.24
N TRP A 90 5.22 -7.10 -18.15
CA TRP A 90 4.10 -6.49 -17.41
C TRP A 90 4.40 -6.46 -15.91
N LEU A 91 4.86 -7.60 -15.39
CA LEU A 91 5.28 -7.71 -13.99
C LEU A 91 6.45 -6.79 -13.65
N ALA A 92 7.44 -6.65 -14.55
CA ALA A 92 8.55 -5.73 -14.34
C ALA A 92 8.09 -4.27 -14.23
N THR A 93 7.08 -3.86 -15.00
CA THR A 93 6.51 -2.51 -14.92
C THR A 93 5.61 -2.28 -13.72
N ALA A 94 5.18 -3.32 -13.00
CA ALA A 94 4.42 -3.17 -11.75
C ALA A 94 5.23 -2.43 -10.66
N ALA A 95 6.56 -2.41 -10.77
CA ALA A 95 7.42 -1.56 -9.92
C ALA A 95 7.14 -0.06 -10.07
N LEU A 96 6.40 0.37 -11.09
CA LEU A 96 5.95 1.76 -11.26
C LEU A 96 4.72 2.11 -10.41
N ILE A 97 3.97 1.13 -9.92
CA ILE A 97 2.79 1.34 -9.08
C ILE A 97 3.07 2.20 -7.84
N PRO A 98 4.16 1.99 -7.06
CA PRO A 98 4.43 2.83 -5.90
C PRO A 98 4.96 4.22 -6.24
N VAL A 99 5.34 4.51 -7.49
CA VAL A 99 6.02 5.77 -7.86
C VAL A 99 5.20 7.02 -7.50
N PRO A 100 3.88 7.13 -7.80
CA PRO A 100 3.10 8.31 -7.44
C PRO A 100 3.09 8.57 -5.93
N PHE A 101 2.96 7.51 -5.12
CA PHE A 101 3.02 7.62 -3.66
C PHE A 101 4.41 8.08 -3.18
N LEU A 102 5.48 7.48 -3.69
CA LEU A 102 6.85 7.84 -3.30
C LEU A 102 7.18 9.30 -3.67
N LEU A 103 6.72 9.77 -4.83
CA LEU A 103 6.88 11.17 -5.23
C LEU A 103 6.16 12.11 -4.26
N LEU A 104 4.91 11.82 -3.91
CA LEU A 104 4.16 12.62 -2.94
C LEU A 104 4.81 12.57 -1.55
N LEU A 105 5.30 11.41 -1.12
CA LEU A 105 5.97 11.25 0.16
C LEU A 105 7.28 12.05 0.22
N CYS A 106 8.08 12.01 -0.84
CA CYS A 106 9.30 12.80 -0.95
C CYS A 106 9.00 14.29 -0.95
N LEU A 107 7.98 14.73 -1.70
CA LEU A 107 7.57 16.14 -1.73
C LEU A 107 7.03 16.62 -0.37
N ALA A 108 6.32 15.78 0.37
CA ALA A 108 5.80 16.11 1.69
C ALA A 108 6.89 16.17 2.77
N LYS A 109 8.06 15.58 2.52
CA LYS A 109 9.20 15.57 3.46
C LYS A 109 10.37 16.48 3.06
N ALA A 110 10.30 17.09 1.89
CA ALA A 110 11.24 18.11 1.42
C ALA A 110 10.93 19.46 2.07
#